data_AF-A0A1G1H876-F1
#
_entry.id   AF-A0A1G1H876-F1
#
_cell.length_a   1.000
_cell.length_b   1.000
_cell.length_c   1.000
_cell.angle_alpha   90.00
_cell.angle_beta   90.00
_cell.angle_gamma   90.00
#
_symmetry.space_group_name_H-M   'P 1'
#
loop_
_entity.id
_entity.type
_entity.pdbx_description
1 polymer ?
#
loop_
_entity_poly.entity_id
_entity_poly.type
_entity_poly.pdbx_seq_one_letter_code
_entity_poly.pdbx_strand_id
1 'polypeptide(L)' 'VPARRINEIIHGKRSVSADTALRLSRYFGLSERFWLNLQARYDIEVEKDKLNGRIRQEVKVLSLKSA' A
#
# COMPACT_ATOMS: atom_id res chain seq x y z
N VAL A 1 -11.05 18.10 -0.07
CA VAL A 1 -11.22 16.74 -0.63
C VAL A 1 -12.70 16.44 -0.65
N PRO A 2 -13.29 15.93 -1.76
CA PRO A 2 -14.71 15.58 -1.78
C PRO A 2 -15.04 14.55 -0.69
N ALA A 3 -16.12 14.74 0.08
CA ALA A 3 -16.50 13.84 1.19
C ALA A 3 -16.62 12.38 0.74
N ARG A 4 -17.15 12.15 -0.46
CA ARG A 4 -17.22 10.83 -1.11
C ARG A 4 -15.86 10.11 -1.13
N ARG A 5 -14.78 10.82 -1.44
CA ARG A 5 -13.43 10.20 -1.51
C ARG A 5 -13.01 9.66 -0.15
N ILE A 6 -13.23 10.44 0.91
CA ILE A 6 -12.91 10.03 2.28
C ILE A 6 -13.78 8.85 2.71
N ASN A 7 -15.08 8.88 2.39
CA ASN A 7 -15.98 7.76 2.67
C ASN A 7 -15.54 6.47 1.97
N GLU A 8 -15.14 6.54 0.71
CA GLU A 8 -14.63 5.36 -0.02
C GLU A 8 -13.34 4.81 0.61
N ILE A 9 -12.45 5.67 1.11
CA ILE A 9 -11.24 5.24 1.84
C ILE A 9 -11.59 4.55 3.16
N ILE A 10 -12.50 5.13 3.95
CA ILE A 10 -12.94 4.57 5.23
C ILE A 10 -13.55 3.16 5.05
N HIS A 11 -14.28 2.96 3.96
CA HIS A 11 -14.90 1.65 3.66
C HIS A 11 -13.97 0.70 2.88
N GLY A 12 -12.68 1.03 2.72
CA GLY A 12 -11.72 0.20 1.99
C GLY A 12 -12.01 0.07 0.48
N LYS A 13 -12.90 0.91 -0.07
CA LYS A 13 -13.29 0.92 -1.49
C LYS A 13 -12.31 1.72 -2.36
N ARG A 14 -11.41 2.49 -1.74
CA ARG A 14 -10.42 3.32 -2.43
C ARG A 14 -9.13 3.35 -1.62
N SER A 15 -8.01 3.24 -2.32
CA SER A 15 -6.67 3.39 -1.75
C SER A 15 -6.31 4.85 -1.43
N VAL A 16 -5.42 5.05 -0.47
CA VAL A 16 -4.80 6.34 -0.19
C VAL A 16 -3.77 6.67 -1.27
N SER A 17 -4.06 7.67 -2.10
CA SER A 17 -3.10 8.19 -3.09
C SER A 17 -2.10 9.17 -2.49
N ALA A 18 -1.03 9.51 -3.22
CA ALA A 18 -0.07 10.54 -2.80
C ALA A 18 -0.72 11.92 -2.55
N ASP A 19 -1.65 12.37 -3.41
CA ASP A 19 -2.43 13.62 -3.18
C ASP A 19 -3.23 13.54 -1.87
N THR A 20 -3.83 12.38 -1.57
CA THR A 20 -4.58 12.19 -0.33
C THR A 20 -3.64 12.18 0.87
N ALA A 21 -2.50 11.50 0.77
CA ALA A 21 -1.49 11.42 1.83
C ALA A 21 -0.91 12.80 2.18
N LEU A 22 -0.63 13.66 1.19
CA LEU A 22 -0.19 15.04 1.42
C LEU A 22 -1.24 15.87 2.18
N ARG A 23 -2.52 15.68 1.85
CA ARG A 23 -3.61 16.40 2.52
C ARG A 23 -3.85 15.91 3.95
N LEU A 24 -3.80 14.59 4.16
CA LEU A 24 -3.89 13.99 5.49
C LEU A 24 -2.68 14.39 6.34
N SER A 25 -1.48 14.42 5.75
CA SER A 25 -0.27 14.92 6.39
C SER A 25 -0.44 16.37 6.88
N ARG A 26 -0.86 17.27 5.98
CA ARG A 26 -1.09 18.67 6.32
C ARG A 26 -2.15 18.85 7.42
N TYR A 27 -3.18 18.01 7.45
CA TYR A 27 -4.28 18.13 8.41
C TYR A 27 -3.95 17.51 9.78
N PHE A 28 -3.36 16.32 9.81
CA PHE A 28 -3.09 15.56 11.03
C PHE A 28 -1.68 15.75 11.60
N GLY A 29 -0.78 16.42 10.88
CA GLY A 29 0.60 16.65 11.33
C GLY A 29 1.50 15.41 11.26
N LEU A 30 1.05 14.34 10.60
CA LEU A 30 1.84 13.13 10.33
C LEU A 30 2.51 13.22 8.97
N SER A 31 3.54 12.42 8.71
CA SER A 31 4.19 12.43 7.38
C SER A 31 3.29 11.82 6.30
N GLU A 32 3.43 12.28 5.06
CA GLU A 32 2.79 11.67 3.89
C GLU A 32 3.26 10.21 3.69
N ARG A 33 4.53 9.93 4.04
CA ARG A 33 5.09 8.57 4.04
C ARG A 33 4.38 7.65 5.02
N PHE A 34 3.97 8.14 6.19
CA PHE A 34 3.20 7.33 7.14
C PHE A 34 1.94 6.77 6.47
N TRP A 35 1.18 7.62 5.77
CA TRP A 35 -0.04 7.21 5.07
C TRP A 35 0.22 6.26 3.90
N LEU A 36 1.24 6.53 3.10
CA LEU A 36 1.60 5.67 1.97
C LEU A 36 2.13 4.31 2.43
N ASN A 37 2.87 4.26 3.54
CA ASN A 37 3.36 3.00 4.10
C ASN A 37 2.22 2.11 4.62
N LEU A 38 1.17 2.71 5.21
CA LEU A 38 -0.03 1.97 5.58
C LEU A 38 -0.72 1.35 4.36
N GLN A 39 -0.87 2.14 3.29
CA GLN A 39 -1.45 1.65 2.03
C GLN A 39 -0.63 0.52 1.43
N ALA A 40 0.69 0.72 1.29
CA ALA A 40 1.59 -0.28 0.73
C ALA A 40 1.59 -1.57 1.55
N ARG A 41 1.59 -1.48 2.89
CA ARG A 41 1.51 -2.66 3.76
C ARG A 41 0.20 -3.42 3.54
N TYR A 42 -0.93 -2.73 3.49
CA TYR A 42 -2.23 -3.35 3.22
C TYR A 42 -2.23 -4.07 1.86
N ASP A 43 -1.78 -3.39 0.80
CA ASP A 43 -1.76 -3.95 -0.55
C ASP A 43 -0.86 -5.20 -0.63
N ILE A 44 0.29 -5.19 0.06
CA ILE A 44 1.19 -6.35 0.16
C ILE A 44 0.52 -7.53 0.86
N GLU A 45 -0.13 -7.32 2.01
CA GLU A 45 -0.76 -8.43 2.76
C GLU A 45 -1.95 -9.02 1.98
N VAL A 46 -2.80 -8.18 1.40
CA VAL A 46 -3.91 -8.66 0.55
C VAL A 46 -3.39 -9.47 -0.64
N GLU A 47 -2.29 -9.04 -1.27
CA GLU A 47 -1.74 -9.76 -2.41
C GLU A 47 -1.01 -11.05 -1.99
N LYS A 48 -0.35 -11.07 -0.83
CA LYS A 48 0.21 -12.31 -0.25
C LYS A 48 -0.88 -13.34 -0.03
N ASP A 49 -2.02 -12.94 0.52
CA ASP A 49 -3.17 -13.82 0.77
C ASP A 49 -3.71 -14.40 -0.54
N LYS A 50 -3.89 -13.56 -1.57
CA LYS A 50 -4.33 -14.03 -2.89
C LYS A 50 -3.35 -14.97 -3.57
N LEU A 51 -2.05 -14.68 -3.48
CA LEU A 51 -1.01 -15.49 -4.10
C LEU A 51 -0.86 -16.83 -3.40
N ASN A 52 -1.24 -16.95 -2.12
CA ASN A 52 -1.25 -18.20 -1.36
C ASN A 52 0.04 -19.03 -1.52
N GLY A 53 1.20 -18.36 -1.49
CA GLY A 53 2.51 -19.00 -1.65
C GLY A 53 2.92 -19.40 -3.07
N ARG A 54 2.06 -19.21 -4.09
CA ARG A 54 2.37 -19.49 -5.52
C ARG A 54 3.61 -18.74 -6.01
N ILE A 55 3.84 -17.54 -5.49
CA ILE A 55 5.00 -16.71 -5.85
C ILE A 55 6.34 -17.44 -5.66
N ARG A 56 6.44 -18.36 -4.69
CA ARG A 56 7.66 -19.18 -4.46
C ARG A 56 7.90 -20.21 -5.56
N GLN A 57 6.85 -20.65 -6.25
CA GLN A 57 6.94 -21.59 -7.35
C GLN A 57 7.19 -20.86 -8.69
N GLU A 58 6.57 -19.69 -8.86
CA GLU A 58 6.59 -18.92 -10.09
C GLU A 58 7.87 -18.06 -10.24
N VAL A 59 8.45 -17.58 -9.12
CA VAL A 59 9.60 -16.66 -9.14
C VAL A 59 10.85 -17.32 -8.56
N LYS A 60 11.91 -17.42 -9.37
CA LYS A 60 13.23 -17.89 -8.93
C LYS A 60 14.02 -16.74 -8.29
N VAL A 61 14.62 -17.01 -7.13
CA VAL A 61 15.55 -16.06 -6.49
C VAL A 61 16.82 -15.97 -7.34
N LEU A 62 17.21 -14.74 -7.69
CA LEU A 62 18.48 -14.50 -8.36
C LEU A 62 19.63 -14.78 -7.39
N SER A 63 20.35 -15.89 -7.57
CA SER A 63 21.64 -16.12 -6.90
C SER A 63 22.77 -15.69 -7.83
N LEU A 64 23.37 -14.54 -7.58
CA LEU A 64 24.65 -14.19 -8.19
C LEU A 64 25.72 -15.01 -7.46
N LYS A 65 26.28 -16.02 -8.11
CA LYS A 65 27.48 -16.69 -7.59
C LYS A 65 28.58 -15.64 -7.54
N SER A 66 29.05 -15.31 -6.34
CA SER A 66 30.28 -14.55 -6.16
C SER A 66 31.39 -15.30 -6.88
N ALA A 67 32.00 -14.63 -7.87
CA ALA A 67 33.19 -15.09 -8.56
C ALA A 67 34.40 -15.00 -7.64
#